data_AF-A0A954FBY1-F1
#
_entry.id   AF-A0A954FBY1-F1
#
_cell.length_a   1.000
_cell.length_b   1.000
_cell.length_c   1.000
_cell.angle_alpha   90.00
_cell.angle_beta   90.00
_cell.angle_gamma   90.00
#
_symmetry.space_group_name_H-M   'P 1'
#
loop_
_entity.id
_entity.type
_entity.pdbx_description
1 polymer ?
#
loop_
_entity_poly.entity_id
_entity_poly.type
_entity_poly.pdbx_seq_one_letter_code
_entity_poly.pdbx_strand_id
1 'polypeptide(L)'
;MSDMKSESLYFPLPKLINRCSTHKRHLIEQIGEALKVVSQVIAPVSPLKDYVAVNPYHGISERSFLNARNYLRIFSDCETLMPLEHYAEEFHSGQFGIEQIQSAVEELESTRLSNEKIPSADEIVELLQSLSDSQYKQDRAPDQLKQKHERPVRTLSEMLDQNLQENWSELICDEVSKYCAMHYDQGEAVWESPWKELTLYQSWRSAAVYDRNLQFHGLTGLCSYISQLPHSPEVAIINSLKSLNVPPALWETYLLCQAFSIPGWSAWVKYQSVESGIDDPLCNDLAGLLAIRLAYDAALSKAQAFEVDWGSYTKNQPVSFKVSQDAQDNELLRYTLLRASEIAFRDRLLQGITEAPDSLTPDSESSCHSSAVPSQRKLA
;
A
#
# COMPACT_ATOMS: atom_id res chain seq x y z
N MET A 1 -16.54 -30.88 -27.28
CA MET A 1 -16.05 -29.64 -26.62
C MET A 1 -16.97 -28.46 -26.94
N SER A 2 -18.26 -28.59 -26.64
CA SER A 2 -19.24 -27.52 -26.85
C SER A 2 -20.36 -27.75 -25.83
N ASP A 3 -20.11 -27.44 -24.55
CA ASP A 3 -21.15 -27.37 -23.50
C ASP A 3 -20.65 -26.76 -22.16
N MET A 4 -19.64 -25.87 -22.17
CA MET A 4 -19.20 -25.15 -20.94
C MET A 4 -19.48 -23.64 -20.97
N LYS A 5 -20.50 -23.19 -21.71
CA LYS A 5 -20.81 -21.74 -21.84
C LYS A 5 -21.92 -21.20 -20.95
N SER A 6 -22.54 -21.97 -20.02
CA SER A 6 -23.77 -21.49 -19.35
C SER A 6 -23.79 -21.39 -17.82
N GLU A 7 -22.68 -21.54 -17.08
CA GLU A 7 -22.71 -21.45 -15.61
C GLU A 7 -21.99 -20.22 -15.01
N SER A 8 -21.58 -19.25 -15.84
CA SER A 8 -20.85 -18.05 -15.42
C SER A 8 -21.79 -16.86 -15.14
N LEU A 9 -22.67 -16.97 -14.15
CA LEU A 9 -23.42 -15.79 -13.71
C LEU A 9 -22.72 -15.14 -12.51
N TYR A 10 -21.81 -14.22 -12.82
CA TYR A 10 -21.35 -13.20 -11.87
C TYR A 10 -22.56 -12.39 -11.40
N PHE A 11 -22.77 -12.33 -10.09
CA PHE A 11 -23.76 -11.44 -9.49
C PHE A 11 -23.01 -10.36 -8.71
N PRO A 12 -23.02 -9.09 -9.17
CA PRO A 12 -22.44 -8.00 -8.39
C PRO A 12 -23.19 -7.84 -7.07
N LEU A 13 -22.50 -7.31 -6.05
CA LEU A 13 -23.05 -7.10 -4.70
C LEU A 13 -24.49 -6.55 -4.64
N PRO A 14 -24.88 -5.50 -5.38
CA PRO A 14 -26.26 -5.00 -5.36
C PRO A 14 -27.32 -6.06 -5.74
N LYS A 15 -26.99 -7.00 -6.64
CA LYS A 15 -27.88 -8.11 -7.01
C LYS A 15 -27.91 -9.19 -5.92
N LEU A 16 -26.83 -9.39 -5.18
CA LEU A 16 -26.75 -10.34 -4.06
C LEU A 16 -27.60 -9.87 -2.86
N ILE A 17 -27.51 -8.57 -2.52
CA ILE A 17 -28.29 -7.93 -1.44
C ILE A 17 -29.78 -8.21 -1.58
N ASN A 18 -30.32 -8.07 -2.79
CA ASN A 18 -31.75 -8.21 -3.07
C ASN A 18 -32.28 -9.66 -2.99
N ARG A 19 -31.40 -10.66 -2.87
CA ARG A 19 -31.75 -12.09 -2.89
C ARG A 19 -31.52 -12.81 -1.56
N CYS A 20 -31.09 -12.08 -0.52
CA CYS A 20 -30.61 -12.67 0.73
C CYS A 20 -31.49 -12.34 1.94
N SER A 21 -31.46 -13.22 2.95
CA SER A 21 -32.04 -12.97 4.28
C SER A 21 -31.44 -11.72 4.94
N THR A 22 -32.17 -11.06 5.83
CA THR A 22 -31.75 -9.82 6.53
C THR A 22 -30.34 -9.88 7.14
N HIS A 23 -29.98 -10.97 7.83
CA HIS A 23 -28.64 -11.11 8.41
C HIS A 23 -27.53 -11.18 7.35
N LYS A 24 -27.75 -11.95 6.27
CA LYS A 24 -26.82 -12.01 5.13
C LYS A 24 -26.71 -10.64 4.44
N ARG A 25 -27.81 -9.90 4.33
CA ARG A 25 -27.85 -8.55 3.76
C ARG A 25 -26.91 -7.61 4.51
N HIS A 26 -26.96 -7.61 5.85
CA HIS A 26 -26.11 -6.77 6.69
C HIS A 26 -24.61 -7.08 6.48
N LEU A 27 -24.23 -8.36 6.43
CA LEU A 27 -22.83 -8.75 6.16
C LEU A 27 -22.36 -8.30 4.77
N ILE A 28 -23.25 -8.37 3.78
CA ILE A 28 -22.97 -7.97 2.40
C ILE A 28 -22.82 -6.44 2.30
N GLU A 29 -23.64 -5.68 3.03
CA GLU A 29 -23.50 -4.22 3.13
C GLU A 29 -22.21 -3.82 3.83
N GLN A 30 -21.87 -4.47 4.96
CA GLN A 30 -20.64 -4.24 5.70
C GLN A 30 -19.38 -4.51 4.87
N ILE A 31 -19.33 -5.60 4.11
CA ILE A 31 -18.19 -5.86 3.22
C ILE A 31 -18.12 -4.82 2.09
N GLY A 32 -19.27 -4.39 1.57
CA GLY A 32 -19.33 -3.35 0.55
C GLY A 32 -18.78 -2.01 1.04
N GLU A 33 -19.07 -1.63 2.30
CA GLU A 33 -18.49 -0.45 2.94
C GLU A 33 -16.97 -0.60 3.12
N ALA A 34 -16.50 -1.74 3.63
CA ALA A 34 -15.07 -2.00 3.79
C ALA A 34 -14.31 -1.92 2.45
N LEU A 35 -14.85 -2.52 1.38
CA LEU A 35 -14.25 -2.46 0.04
C LEU A 35 -14.20 -1.04 -0.53
N LYS A 36 -15.21 -0.21 -0.26
CA LYS A 36 -15.21 1.20 -0.64
C LYS A 36 -14.07 1.95 0.06
N VAL A 37 -13.88 1.74 1.35
CA VAL A 37 -12.78 2.37 2.11
C VAL A 37 -11.43 1.93 1.55
N VAL A 38 -11.23 0.62 1.33
CA VAL A 38 -9.98 0.10 0.75
C VAL A 38 -9.70 0.75 -0.62
N SER A 39 -10.71 0.82 -1.49
CA SER A 39 -10.61 1.46 -2.81
C SER A 39 -10.31 2.97 -2.75
N GLN A 40 -10.74 3.66 -1.69
CA GLN A 40 -10.46 5.08 -1.50
C GLN A 40 -9.03 5.30 -1.00
N VAL A 41 -8.54 4.45 -0.09
CA VAL A 41 -7.19 4.58 0.50
C VAL A 41 -6.09 4.30 -0.53
N ILE A 42 -6.31 3.34 -1.44
CA ILE A 42 -5.33 2.96 -2.46
C ILE A 42 -5.30 4.00 -3.58
N ALA A 43 -4.13 4.59 -3.82
CA ALA A 43 -3.88 5.43 -4.99
C ALA A 43 -3.66 4.58 -6.25
N PRO A 44 -4.18 4.99 -7.43
CA PRO A 44 -3.89 4.33 -8.70
C PRO A 44 -2.43 4.56 -9.12
N VAL A 45 -1.83 3.58 -9.81
CA VAL A 45 -0.52 3.74 -10.46
C VAL A 45 -0.62 3.47 -11.97
N SER A 46 -0.21 4.45 -12.78
CA SER A 46 -0.16 4.32 -14.23
C SER A 46 0.96 3.39 -14.69
N PRO A 47 0.83 2.74 -15.86
CA PRO A 47 1.91 1.93 -16.42
C PRO A 47 3.13 2.79 -16.74
N LEU A 48 4.32 2.18 -16.74
CA LEU A 48 5.58 2.87 -17.02
C LEU A 48 5.58 3.63 -18.36
N LYS A 49 4.88 3.11 -19.38
CA LYS A 49 4.77 3.74 -20.70
C LYS A 49 4.08 5.11 -20.66
N ASP A 50 3.15 5.31 -19.71
CA ASP A 50 2.30 6.50 -19.57
C ASP A 50 2.35 7.02 -18.13
N TYR A 51 3.53 6.97 -17.49
CA TYR A 51 3.64 7.25 -16.07
C TYR A 51 3.33 8.71 -15.74
N VAL A 52 2.32 8.90 -14.88
CA VAL A 52 1.97 10.20 -14.30
C VAL A 52 2.22 10.11 -12.81
N ALA A 53 2.96 11.07 -12.26
CA ALA A 53 3.18 11.14 -10.83
C ALA A 53 1.85 11.41 -10.10
N VAL A 54 1.42 10.46 -9.27
CA VAL A 54 0.25 10.57 -8.40
C VAL A 54 0.73 10.60 -6.96
N ASN A 55 0.07 11.39 -6.11
CA ASN A 55 0.32 11.33 -4.67
C ASN A 55 -0.07 9.93 -4.14
N PRO A 56 0.87 9.11 -3.66
CA PRO A 56 0.58 7.75 -3.17
C PRO A 56 -0.34 7.75 -1.95
N TYR A 57 -0.46 8.90 -1.26
CA TYR A 57 -1.31 9.10 -0.10
C TYR A 57 -2.56 9.91 -0.41
N HIS A 58 -2.92 10.08 -1.70
CA HIS A 58 -4.09 10.88 -2.10
C HIS A 58 -5.38 10.44 -1.39
N GLY A 59 -5.58 9.13 -1.22
CA GLY A 59 -6.73 8.56 -0.53
C GLY A 59 -6.88 8.94 0.95
N ILE A 60 -5.81 9.49 1.55
CA ILE A 60 -5.73 9.85 2.96
C ILE A 60 -5.21 11.27 3.16
N SER A 61 -5.22 12.12 2.12
CA SER A 61 -4.63 13.47 2.14
C SER A 61 -5.30 14.42 3.13
N GLU A 62 -6.54 14.14 3.52
CA GLU A 62 -7.28 14.92 4.53
C GLU A 62 -6.76 14.68 5.97
N ARG A 63 -5.91 13.67 6.18
CA ARG A 63 -5.28 13.41 7.47
C ARG A 63 -4.02 14.28 7.62
N SER A 64 -3.76 14.75 8.84
CA SER A 64 -2.44 15.33 9.15
C SER A 64 -1.34 14.29 8.94
N PHE A 65 -0.12 14.74 8.68
CA PHE A 65 1.02 13.86 8.35
C PHE A 65 1.21 12.72 9.37
N LEU A 66 1.26 13.04 10.67
CA LEU A 66 1.42 12.03 11.74
C LEU A 66 0.20 11.11 11.86
N ASN A 67 -1.00 11.62 11.65
CA ASN A 67 -2.20 10.78 11.66
C ASN A 67 -2.25 9.84 10.44
N ALA A 68 -1.78 10.28 9.27
CA ALA A 68 -1.65 9.46 8.08
C ALA A 68 -0.61 8.35 8.28
N ARG A 69 0.56 8.70 8.85
CA ARG A 69 1.60 7.74 9.23
C ARG A 69 1.06 6.68 10.19
N ASN A 70 0.49 7.10 11.31
CA ASN A 70 -0.07 6.19 12.31
C ASN A 70 -1.18 5.31 11.72
N TYR A 71 -2.01 5.86 10.85
CA TYR A 71 -3.02 5.09 10.13
C TYR A 71 -2.44 3.98 9.26
N LEU A 72 -1.47 4.30 8.40
CA LEU A 72 -0.83 3.32 7.50
C LEU A 72 -0.10 2.22 8.27
N ARG A 73 0.58 2.58 9.37
CA ARG A 73 1.33 1.65 10.22
C ARG A 73 0.46 0.63 10.97
N ILE A 74 -0.87 0.79 10.98
CA ILE A 74 -1.76 -0.23 11.55
C ILE A 74 -1.70 -1.53 10.74
N PHE A 75 -1.59 -1.43 9.40
CA PHE A 75 -1.78 -2.55 8.49
C PHE A 75 -0.69 -2.70 7.41
N SER A 76 0.24 -1.75 7.30
CA SER A 76 1.34 -1.75 6.33
C SER A 76 2.68 -1.50 7.02
N ASP A 77 3.77 -1.94 6.39
CA ASP A 77 5.14 -1.58 6.81
C ASP A 77 5.56 -0.22 6.20
N CYS A 78 4.62 0.60 5.75
CA CYS A 78 4.91 1.93 5.23
C CYS A 78 5.40 2.86 6.36
N GLU A 79 6.57 3.44 6.15
CA GLU A 79 7.19 4.42 7.03
C GLU A 79 7.38 5.73 6.26
N THR A 80 6.85 6.82 6.83
CA THR A 80 6.89 8.16 6.21
C THR A 80 7.98 9.04 6.83
N LEU A 81 8.54 8.65 7.97
CA LEU A 81 9.66 9.34 8.61
C LEU A 81 10.96 8.59 8.35
N MET A 82 12.04 9.30 8.06
CA MET A 82 13.35 8.66 7.99
C MET A 82 13.81 8.18 9.38
N PRO A 83 14.64 7.12 9.48
CA PRO A 83 15.19 6.67 10.76
C PRO A 83 16.11 7.74 11.37
N LEU A 84 16.34 7.70 12.69
CA LEU A 84 17.10 8.74 13.40
C LEU A 84 18.53 8.90 12.87
N GLU A 85 19.15 7.80 12.45
CA GLU A 85 20.50 7.76 11.90
C GLU A 85 20.62 8.58 10.62
N HIS A 86 19.56 8.65 9.81
CA HIS A 86 19.54 9.48 8.61
C HIS A 86 19.64 10.98 8.96
N TYR A 87 18.87 11.42 9.97
CA TYR A 87 18.94 12.82 10.42
C TYR A 87 20.24 13.14 11.13
N ALA A 88 20.84 12.16 11.83
CA ALA A 88 22.19 12.31 12.37
C ALA A 88 23.20 12.53 11.23
N GLU A 89 23.15 11.74 10.15
CA GLU A 89 24.02 11.92 8.97
C GLU A 89 23.83 13.31 8.32
N GLU A 90 22.59 13.75 8.14
CA GLU A 90 22.28 15.09 7.61
C GLU A 90 22.82 16.22 8.51
N PHE A 91 22.68 16.09 9.83
CA PHE A 91 23.21 17.05 10.79
C PHE A 91 24.76 17.11 10.75
N HIS A 92 25.44 15.97 10.76
CA HIS A 92 26.92 15.93 10.72
C HIS A 92 27.50 16.39 9.39
N SER A 93 26.78 16.18 8.29
CA SER A 93 27.16 16.69 6.97
C SER A 93 26.83 18.17 6.77
N GLY A 94 26.22 18.82 7.77
CA GLY A 94 25.87 20.23 7.73
C GLY A 94 24.70 20.56 6.80
N GLN A 95 23.82 19.60 6.52
CA GLN A 95 22.59 19.85 5.75
C GLN A 95 21.60 20.74 6.51
N PHE A 96 21.56 20.61 7.84
CA PHE A 96 20.86 21.50 8.77
C PHE A 96 21.65 21.62 10.08
N GLY A 97 21.43 22.68 10.84
CA GLY A 97 22.11 22.94 12.11
C GLY A 97 21.14 23.24 13.27
N ILE A 98 21.71 23.63 14.41
CA ILE A 98 20.95 23.94 15.63
C ILE A 98 19.88 25.03 15.40
N GLU A 99 20.15 26.02 14.55
CA GLU A 99 19.22 27.10 14.24
C GLU A 99 17.92 26.58 13.59
N GLN A 100 18.04 25.63 12.66
CA GLN A 100 16.88 25.00 12.02
C GLN A 100 16.15 24.05 12.96
N ILE A 101 16.88 23.33 13.82
CA ILE A 101 16.26 22.50 14.88
C ILE A 101 15.45 23.39 15.83
N GLN A 102 16.02 24.51 16.29
CA GLN A 102 15.33 25.45 17.15
C GLN A 102 14.08 26.02 16.48
N SER A 103 14.18 26.44 15.22
CA SER A 103 13.03 26.92 14.44
C SER A 103 11.93 25.86 14.31
N ALA A 104 12.30 24.59 14.09
CA ALA A 104 11.35 23.48 14.00
C ALA A 104 10.64 23.23 15.34
N VAL A 105 11.37 23.25 16.46
CA VAL A 105 10.79 23.12 17.81
C VAL A 105 9.79 24.24 18.07
N GLU A 106 10.19 25.50 17.84
CA GLU A 106 9.33 26.68 18.02
C GLU A 106 8.05 26.60 17.16
N GLU A 107 8.16 26.20 15.89
CA GLU A 107 7.02 26.01 14.98
C GLU A 107 6.05 24.95 15.52
N LEU A 108 6.56 23.80 15.95
CA LEU A 108 5.73 22.68 16.42
C LEU A 108 5.07 22.95 17.77
N GLU A 109 5.77 23.62 18.70
CA GLU A 109 5.21 24.05 19.99
C GLU A 109 4.07 25.06 19.80
N SER A 110 4.23 26.00 18.85
CA SER A 110 3.19 26.99 18.55
C SER A 110 1.91 26.37 17.96
N THR A 111 2.07 25.28 17.20
CA THR A 111 0.97 24.59 16.50
C THR A 111 0.21 23.63 17.42
N ARG A 112 0.73 23.32 18.62
CA ARG A 112 0.15 22.38 19.61
C ARG A 112 -0.29 21.04 19.01
N LEU A 113 0.57 20.45 18.18
CA LEU A 113 0.28 19.18 17.50
C LEU A 113 0.14 17.97 18.45
N SER A 114 0.72 18.06 19.67
CA SER A 114 0.60 17.05 20.71
C SER A 114 0.68 17.67 22.12
N ASN A 115 0.16 16.96 23.13
CA ASN A 115 0.37 17.27 24.55
C ASN A 115 1.73 16.74 25.05
N GLU A 116 2.46 15.99 24.24
CA GLU A 116 3.79 15.48 24.55
C GLU A 116 4.84 16.58 24.40
N LYS A 117 5.80 16.59 25.34
CA LYS A 117 6.86 17.58 25.38
C LYS A 117 7.90 17.25 24.31
N ILE A 118 8.13 18.17 23.38
CA ILE A 118 9.21 18.09 22.41
C ILE A 118 10.54 18.34 23.17
N PRO A 119 11.59 17.52 22.96
CA PRO A 119 12.92 17.80 23.52
C PRO A 119 13.45 19.17 23.03
N SER A 120 14.23 19.84 23.86
CA SER A 120 14.85 21.11 23.49
C SER A 120 15.86 20.94 22.35
N ALA A 121 16.16 22.00 21.61
CA ALA A 121 17.12 21.94 20.52
C ALA A 121 18.50 21.42 20.96
N ASP A 122 18.96 21.81 22.16
CA ASP A 122 20.22 21.33 22.73
C ASP A 122 20.19 19.82 23.02
N GLU A 123 19.09 19.31 23.59
CA GLU A 123 18.90 17.87 23.86
C GLU A 123 18.88 17.06 22.55
N ILE A 124 18.25 17.59 21.51
CA ILE A 124 18.22 16.96 20.17
C ILE A 124 19.63 16.92 19.57
N VAL A 125 20.37 18.03 19.66
CA VAL A 125 21.75 18.09 19.15
C VAL A 125 22.67 17.12 19.89
N GLU A 126 22.60 17.05 21.22
CA GLU A 126 23.37 16.10 22.02
C GLU A 126 23.07 14.65 21.61
N LEU A 127 21.79 14.32 21.41
CA LEU A 127 21.38 13.01 20.92
C LEU A 127 21.95 12.72 19.53
N LEU A 128 21.79 13.64 18.57
CA LEU A 128 22.29 13.44 17.20
C LEU A 128 23.80 13.22 17.21
N GLN A 129 24.57 14.02 17.96
CA GLN A 129 26.01 13.87 18.11
C GLN A 129 26.39 12.49 18.66
N SER A 130 25.67 11.99 19.65
CA SER A 130 25.93 10.67 20.25
C SER A 130 25.73 9.49 19.28
N LEU A 131 24.86 9.64 18.27
CA LEU A 131 24.58 8.59 17.30
C LEU A 131 25.73 8.38 16.29
N SER A 132 26.63 9.35 16.15
CA SER A 132 27.76 9.29 15.21
C SER A 132 28.88 8.31 15.57
N ASP A 133 28.96 7.91 16.85
CA ASP A 133 30.03 7.04 17.37
C ASP A 133 29.81 5.54 17.08
N SER A 134 28.68 5.18 16.46
CA SER A 134 28.32 3.80 16.19
C SER A 134 28.66 3.38 14.75
N GLN A 135 29.33 2.23 14.62
CA GLN A 135 29.91 1.64 13.40
C GLN A 135 28.89 1.27 12.30
N TYR A 136 28.07 2.20 11.81
CA TYR A 136 27.00 1.94 10.83
C TYR A 136 27.33 2.35 9.39
N LYS A 137 28.62 2.46 9.04
CA LYS A 137 29.09 2.48 7.64
C LYS A 137 29.16 1.07 7.04
N GLN A 138 28.15 0.24 7.23
CA GLN A 138 27.99 -0.93 6.37
C GLN A 138 27.10 -0.53 5.20
N ASP A 139 27.59 -0.81 3.98
CA ASP A 139 26.87 -0.66 2.72
C ASP A 139 25.39 -1.05 2.89
N ARG A 140 24.51 -0.03 3.01
CA ARG A 140 23.07 -0.26 3.04
C ARG A 140 22.67 -0.74 1.66
N ALA A 141 22.72 -2.05 1.44
CA ALA A 141 22.00 -2.67 0.34
C ALA A 141 20.53 -2.22 0.45
N PRO A 142 19.86 -1.85 -0.66
CA PRO A 142 18.47 -1.37 -0.64
C PRO A 142 17.51 -2.27 0.16
N ASP A 143 17.80 -3.57 0.24
CA ASP A 143 17.01 -4.55 0.99
C ASP A 143 17.08 -4.42 2.52
N GLN A 144 18.09 -3.75 3.10
CA GLN A 144 18.14 -3.50 4.55
C GLN A 144 17.15 -2.41 5.01
N LEU A 145 16.54 -1.67 4.08
CA LEU A 145 15.45 -0.73 4.36
C LEU A 145 14.09 -1.44 4.55
N LYS A 146 14.00 -2.76 4.33
CA LYS A 146 12.84 -3.58 4.71
C LYS A 146 12.83 -3.86 6.21
N GLN A 147 13.00 -2.83 7.05
CA GLN A 147 12.74 -2.97 8.47
C GLN A 147 11.23 -3.25 8.62
N LYS A 148 10.87 -4.48 8.95
CA LYS A 148 9.50 -4.84 9.28
C LYS A 148 9.14 -4.13 10.59
N HIS A 149 8.47 -2.99 10.50
CA HIS A 149 8.02 -2.26 11.67
C HIS A 149 7.06 -3.13 12.49
N GLU A 150 7.04 -2.93 13.81
CA GLU A 150 5.97 -3.48 14.63
C GLU A 150 4.66 -2.82 14.21
N ARG A 151 3.89 -3.54 13.39
CA ARG A 151 2.51 -3.21 13.06
C ARG A 151 1.56 -4.16 13.78
N PRO A 152 0.40 -3.68 14.27
CA PRO A 152 -0.58 -4.53 14.92
C PRO A 152 -1.09 -5.63 13.99
N VAL A 153 -1.56 -5.27 12.80
CA VAL A 153 -2.27 -6.19 11.89
C VAL A 153 -1.31 -6.72 10.83
N ARG A 154 -1.29 -8.05 10.67
CA ARG A 154 -0.56 -8.77 9.62
C ARG A 154 -1.50 -9.73 8.90
N THR A 155 -1.14 -10.10 7.66
CA THR A 155 -1.82 -11.21 6.95
C THR A 155 -1.53 -12.54 7.64
N LEU A 156 -2.35 -13.56 7.41
CA LEU A 156 -2.14 -14.85 8.08
C LEU A 156 -0.82 -15.50 7.65
N SER A 157 -0.45 -15.40 6.37
CA SER A 157 0.83 -15.92 5.90
C SER A 157 2.02 -15.23 6.59
N GLU A 158 1.95 -13.91 6.82
CA GLU A 158 3.02 -13.20 7.54
C GLU A 158 3.08 -13.60 9.02
N MET A 159 1.93 -13.84 9.67
CA MET A 159 1.89 -14.36 11.04
C MET A 159 2.50 -15.77 11.12
N LEU A 160 2.29 -16.59 10.09
CA LEU A 160 2.93 -17.91 9.99
C LEU A 160 4.44 -17.80 9.78
N ASP A 161 4.89 -16.93 8.87
CA ASP A 161 6.32 -16.69 8.61
C ASP A 161 7.06 -16.13 9.83
N GLN A 162 6.37 -15.50 10.78
CA GLN A 162 6.95 -15.10 12.06
C GLN A 162 7.15 -16.28 13.03
N ASN A 163 6.28 -17.29 12.94
CA ASN A 163 6.27 -18.45 13.82
C ASN A 163 7.04 -19.66 13.25
N LEU A 164 7.22 -19.69 11.92
CA LEU A 164 7.85 -20.76 11.15
C LEU A 164 8.99 -20.18 10.31
N GLN A 165 10.06 -20.95 10.08
CA GLN A 165 11.12 -20.56 9.13
C GLN A 165 10.70 -20.82 7.67
N GLU A 166 9.47 -20.43 7.33
CA GLU A 166 8.89 -20.55 5.99
C GLU A 166 8.64 -19.15 5.42
N ASN A 167 8.38 -19.08 4.11
CA ASN A 167 8.21 -17.80 3.39
C ASN A 167 6.92 -17.80 2.57
N TRP A 168 5.80 -18.10 3.25
CA TRP A 168 4.48 -18.17 2.62
C TRP A 168 4.03 -16.82 2.07
N SER A 169 4.36 -15.73 2.75
CA SER A 169 3.97 -14.39 2.29
C SER A 169 4.55 -14.08 0.90
N GLU A 170 5.82 -14.36 0.66
CA GLU A 170 6.46 -14.18 -0.65
C GLU A 170 5.91 -15.18 -1.68
N LEU A 171 5.80 -16.46 -1.34
CA LEU A 171 5.25 -17.48 -2.25
C LEU A 171 3.82 -17.15 -2.71
N ILE A 172 2.98 -16.66 -1.79
CA ILE A 172 1.62 -16.24 -2.12
C ILE A 172 1.63 -14.95 -2.95
N CYS A 173 2.50 -14.00 -2.64
CA CYS A 173 2.68 -12.77 -3.43
C CYS A 173 3.05 -13.10 -4.89
N ASP A 174 3.99 -14.01 -5.09
CA ASP A 174 4.43 -14.48 -6.41
C ASP A 174 3.31 -15.19 -7.16
N GLU A 175 2.55 -16.04 -6.47
CA GLU A 175 1.39 -16.71 -7.07
C GLU A 175 0.31 -15.73 -7.51
N VAL A 176 -0.07 -14.81 -6.65
CA VAL A 176 -1.04 -13.75 -7.00
C VAL A 176 -0.51 -12.95 -8.19
N SER A 177 0.77 -12.58 -8.16
CA SER A 177 1.43 -11.81 -9.20
C SER A 177 1.42 -12.51 -10.55
N LYS A 178 1.66 -13.82 -10.58
CA LYS A 178 1.59 -14.63 -11.80
C LYS A 178 0.21 -14.56 -12.44
N TYR A 179 -0.86 -14.67 -11.65
CA TYR A 179 -2.22 -14.61 -12.17
C TYR A 179 -2.64 -13.20 -12.60
N CYS A 180 -2.20 -12.17 -11.88
CA CYS A 180 -2.40 -10.79 -12.29
C CYS A 180 -1.69 -10.49 -13.61
N ALA A 181 -0.44 -10.95 -13.78
CA ALA A 181 0.31 -10.81 -15.03
C ALA A 181 -0.37 -11.55 -16.19
N MET A 182 -0.85 -12.77 -15.96
CA MET A 182 -1.60 -13.54 -16.97
C MET A 182 -2.92 -12.86 -17.38
N HIS A 183 -3.61 -12.21 -16.44
CA HIS A 183 -4.91 -11.56 -16.67
C HIS A 183 -4.76 -10.20 -17.38
N TYR A 184 -3.78 -9.40 -16.98
CA TYR A 184 -3.52 -8.07 -17.56
C TYR A 184 -2.52 -8.11 -18.73
N ASP A 185 -2.21 -9.29 -19.25
CA ASP A 185 -1.33 -9.44 -20.41
C ASP A 185 -1.93 -8.72 -21.64
N GLN A 186 -1.12 -7.84 -22.24
CA GLN A 186 -1.50 -7.07 -23.43
C GLN A 186 -0.99 -7.74 -24.73
N GLY A 187 -0.83 -9.07 -24.72
CA GLY A 187 -0.35 -9.85 -25.86
C GLY A 187 1.16 -10.06 -25.89
N GLU A 188 1.83 -9.95 -24.74
CA GLU A 188 3.26 -10.29 -24.61
C GLU A 188 3.46 -11.81 -24.61
N ALA A 189 2.48 -12.56 -24.09
CA ALA A 189 2.50 -14.01 -24.15
C ALA A 189 2.12 -14.52 -25.55
N VAL A 190 2.85 -15.52 -26.04
CA VAL A 190 2.54 -16.20 -27.31
C VAL A 190 1.17 -16.91 -27.26
N TRP A 191 0.73 -17.31 -26.06
CA TRP A 191 -0.51 -18.04 -25.85
C TRP A 191 -1.47 -17.18 -25.03
N GLU A 192 -2.62 -16.83 -25.62
CA GLU A 192 -3.65 -16.10 -24.91
C GLU A 192 -4.32 -16.98 -23.83
N SER A 193 -4.67 -16.35 -22.71
CA SER A 193 -5.44 -17.01 -21.65
C SER A 193 -6.83 -17.44 -22.18
N PRO A 194 -7.24 -18.71 -21.99
CA PRO A 194 -8.59 -19.17 -22.33
C PRO A 194 -9.71 -18.44 -21.58
N TRP A 195 -9.36 -17.68 -20.53
CA TRP A 195 -10.27 -16.99 -19.62
C TRP A 195 -10.12 -15.47 -19.67
N LYS A 196 -9.50 -14.91 -20.72
CA LYS A 196 -9.26 -13.46 -20.89
C LYS A 196 -10.51 -12.59 -20.74
N GLU A 197 -11.68 -13.11 -21.11
CA GLU A 197 -12.97 -12.41 -21.04
C GLU A 197 -13.63 -12.45 -19.65
N LEU A 198 -13.05 -13.18 -18.70
CA LEU A 198 -13.56 -13.26 -17.32
C LEU A 198 -12.93 -12.17 -16.46
N THR A 199 -13.54 -11.86 -15.31
CA THR A 199 -12.90 -10.97 -14.31
C THR A 199 -11.65 -11.62 -13.72
N LEU A 200 -10.77 -10.82 -13.10
CA LEU A 200 -9.50 -11.32 -12.52
C LEU A 200 -9.72 -12.53 -11.59
N TYR A 201 -10.73 -12.45 -10.72
CA TYR A 201 -11.05 -13.53 -9.79
C TYR A 201 -11.55 -14.79 -10.50
N GLN A 202 -12.37 -14.61 -11.53
CA GLN A 202 -12.96 -15.73 -12.27
C GLN A 202 -11.93 -16.43 -13.15
N SER A 203 -11.03 -15.68 -13.79
CA SER A 203 -9.91 -16.22 -14.55
C SER A 203 -8.94 -16.97 -13.63
N TRP A 204 -8.56 -16.38 -12.49
CA TRP A 204 -7.78 -17.03 -11.45
C TRP A 204 -8.42 -18.34 -10.99
N ARG A 205 -9.68 -18.32 -10.54
CA ARG A 205 -10.37 -19.50 -10.02
C ARG A 205 -10.43 -20.63 -11.06
N SER A 206 -10.57 -20.28 -12.34
CA SER A 206 -10.64 -21.26 -13.43
C SER A 206 -9.27 -21.88 -13.75
N ALA A 207 -8.19 -21.13 -13.58
CA ALA A 207 -6.82 -21.61 -13.79
C ALA A 207 -6.26 -22.36 -12.58
N ALA A 208 -6.42 -21.78 -11.38
CA ALA A 208 -5.77 -22.23 -10.15
C ALA A 208 -6.26 -23.58 -9.62
N VAL A 209 -7.42 -24.07 -10.07
CA VAL A 209 -7.87 -25.44 -9.78
C VAL A 209 -6.98 -26.53 -10.40
N TYR A 210 -6.16 -26.18 -11.40
CA TYR A 210 -5.21 -27.10 -12.04
C TYR A 210 -3.76 -26.86 -11.58
N ASP A 211 -3.51 -25.79 -10.83
CA ASP A 211 -2.18 -25.39 -10.43
C ASP A 211 -1.74 -26.07 -9.13
N ARG A 212 -0.63 -26.78 -9.19
CA ARG A 212 -0.05 -27.52 -8.07
C ARG A 212 1.17 -26.84 -7.46
N ASN A 213 1.56 -25.64 -7.90
CA ASN A 213 2.79 -24.99 -7.46
C ASN A 213 2.88 -24.90 -5.93
N LEU A 214 1.93 -24.21 -5.28
CA LEU A 214 1.91 -24.12 -3.81
C LEU A 214 1.66 -25.47 -3.11
N GLN A 215 1.03 -26.44 -3.79
CA GLN A 215 0.90 -27.79 -3.22
C GLN A 215 2.25 -28.48 -3.09
N PHE A 216 3.16 -28.27 -4.05
CA PHE A 216 4.55 -28.75 -3.94
C PHE A 216 5.32 -28.06 -2.80
N HIS A 217 4.95 -26.83 -2.47
CA HIS A 217 5.49 -26.11 -1.31
C HIS A 217 4.83 -26.50 0.03
N GLY A 218 3.88 -27.44 0.04
CA GLY A 218 3.25 -27.96 1.27
C GLY A 218 1.81 -27.52 1.51
N LEU A 219 1.22 -26.67 0.64
CA LEU A 219 -0.18 -26.22 0.76
C LEU A 219 -1.16 -27.29 0.25
N THR A 220 -1.22 -28.42 0.95
CA THR A 220 -2.02 -29.58 0.54
C THR A 220 -3.51 -29.26 0.45
N GLY A 221 -4.21 -29.85 -0.53
CA GLY A 221 -5.65 -29.66 -0.71
C GLY A 221 -6.08 -28.35 -1.39
N LEU A 222 -5.13 -27.47 -1.76
CA LEU A 222 -5.41 -26.16 -2.38
C LEU A 222 -6.38 -26.22 -3.57
N CYS A 223 -6.12 -27.04 -4.59
CA CYS A 223 -6.99 -27.13 -5.77
C CYS A 223 -8.44 -27.49 -5.40
N SER A 224 -8.62 -28.41 -4.45
CA SER A 224 -9.95 -28.77 -3.95
C SER A 224 -10.61 -27.61 -3.22
N TYR A 225 -9.86 -26.87 -2.39
CA TYR A 225 -10.36 -25.68 -1.72
C TYR A 225 -10.82 -24.61 -2.73
N ILE A 226 -9.99 -24.29 -3.73
CA ILE A 226 -10.31 -23.29 -4.78
C ILE A 226 -11.55 -23.71 -5.57
N SER A 227 -11.68 -25.00 -5.91
CA SER A 227 -12.85 -25.51 -6.66
C SER A 227 -14.19 -25.28 -5.94
N GLN A 228 -14.16 -25.20 -4.62
CA GLN A 228 -15.34 -25.00 -3.76
C GLN A 228 -15.63 -23.51 -3.50
N LEU A 229 -14.73 -22.61 -3.91
CA LEU A 229 -14.95 -21.18 -3.71
C LEU A 229 -16.15 -20.69 -4.52
N PRO A 230 -16.92 -19.72 -3.99
CA PRO A 230 -17.98 -19.05 -4.73
C PRO A 230 -17.49 -18.41 -6.02
N HIS A 231 -18.39 -18.23 -7.00
CA HIS A 231 -18.08 -17.52 -8.25
C HIS A 231 -18.03 -16.00 -8.11
N SER A 232 -18.63 -15.44 -7.06
CA SER A 232 -18.55 -14.01 -6.74
C SER A 232 -17.39 -13.77 -5.76
N PRO A 233 -16.49 -12.82 -6.06
CA PRO A 233 -15.35 -12.49 -5.21
C PRO A 233 -15.80 -11.99 -3.83
N GLU A 234 -16.92 -11.28 -3.74
CA GLU A 234 -17.35 -10.67 -2.48
C GLU A 234 -17.93 -11.72 -1.53
N VAL A 235 -18.63 -12.73 -2.06
CA VAL A 235 -19.03 -13.91 -1.28
C VAL A 235 -17.80 -14.74 -0.89
N ALA A 236 -16.80 -14.84 -1.77
CA ALA A 236 -15.55 -15.53 -1.46
C ALA A 236 -14.77 -14.82 -0.35
N ILE A 237 -14.73 -13.48 -0.34
CA ILE A 237 -14.15 -12.68 0.74
C ILE A 237 -14.88 -12.96 2.06
N ILE A 238 -16.23 -12.86 2.10
CA ILE A 238 -17.00 -13.13 3.32
C ILE A 238 -16.71 -14.55 3.83
N ASN A 239 -16.69 -15.55 2.94
CA ASN A 239 -16.42 -16.93 3.31
C ASN A 239 -14.99 -17.11 3.85
N SER A 240 -14.01 -16.45 3.24
CA SER A 240 -12.60 -16.52 3.66
C SER A 240 -12.40 -15.84 5.01
N LEU A 241 -12.93 -14.63 5.19
CA LEU A 241 -12.90 -13.91 6.47
C LEU A 241 -13.55 -14.72 7.61
N LYS A 242 -14.70 -15.36 7.33
CA LYS A 242 -15.35 -16.26 8.28
C LYS A 242 -14.52 -17.50 8.57
N SER A 243 -13.94 -18.12 7.55
CA SER A 243 -13.07 -19.30 7.72
C SER A 243 -11.82 -18.98 8.54
N LEU A 244 -11.34 -17.74 8.45
CA LEU A 244 -10.21 -17.21 9.22
C LEU A 244 -10.62 -16.71 10.61
N ASN A 245 -11.91 -16.76 10.94
CA ASN A 245 -12.49 -16.21 12.18
C ASN A 245 -12.26 -14.70 12.39
N VAL A 246 -12.07 -13.91 11.32
CA VAL A 246 -11.88 -12.46 11.42
C VAL A 246 -13.18 -11.77 11.85
N PRO A 247 -13.21 -11.08 13.01
CA PRO A 247 -14.38 -10.34 13.47
C PRO A 247 -14.82 -9.28 12.45
N PRO A 248 -16.14 -9.08 12.22
CA PRO A 248 -16.63 -8.07 11.29
C PRO A 248 -16.10 -6.64 11.54
N ALA A 249 -15.84 -6.30 12.81
CA ALA A 249 -15.24 -5.01 13.17
C ALA A 249 -13.80 -4.80 12.64
N LEU A 250 -13.10 -5.86 12.26
CA LEU A 250 -11.73 -5.82 11.73
C LEU A 250 -11.67 -5.98 10.20
N TRP A 251 -12.81 -6.19 9.52
CA TRP A 251 -12.82 -6.49 8.08
C TRP A 251 -12.15 -5.39 7.25
N GLU A 252 -12.46 -4.11 7.50
CA GLU A 252 -11.83 -2.99 6.80
C GLU A 252 -10.30 -3.02 6.95
N THR A 253 -9.80 -3.04 8.18
CA THR A 253 -8.36 -3.02 8.48
C THR A 253 -7.65 -4.24 7.94
N TYR A 254 -8.28 -5.42 8.03
CA TYR A 254 -7.69 -6.64 7.52
C TYR A 254 -7.64 -6.63 5.98
N LEU A 255 -8.66 -6.13 5.29
CA LEU A 255 -8.62 -5.97 3.83
C LEU A 255 -7.60 -4.93 3.38
N LEU A 256 -7.42 -3.85 4.13
CA LEU A 256 -6.31 -2.91 3.92
C LEU A 256 -4.96 -3.61 4.07
N CYS A 257 -4.78 -4.44 5.10
CA CYS A 257 -3.58 -5.25 5.28
C CYS A 257 -3.32 -6.17 4.08
N GLN A 258 -4.35 -6.85 3.57
CA GLN A 258 -4.25 -7.69 2.38
C GLN A 258 -3.86 -6.87 1.14
N ALA A 259 -4.48 -5.71 0.90
CA ALA A 259 -4.13 -4.84 -0.23
C ALA A 259 -2.69 -4.33 -0.16
N PHE A 260 -2.24 -3.89 1.02
CA PHE A 260 -0.91 -3.35 1.23
C PHE A 260 0.18 -4.43 1.32
N SER A 261 -0.19 -5.71 1.36
CA SER A 261 0.76 -6.82 1.16
C SER A 261 1.19 -6.98 -0.31
N ILE A 262 0.41 -6.44 -1.25
CA ILE A 262 0.65 -6.48 -2.71
C ILE A 262 0.39 -5.10 -3.33
N PRO A 263 1.09 -4.04 -2.86
CA PRO A 263 0.72 -2.65 -3.15
C PRO A 263 0.75 -2.31 -4.64
N GLY A 264 1.69 -2.90 -5.39
CA GLY A 264 1.79 -2.71 -6.85
C GLY A 264 0.54 -3.19 -7.59
N TRP A 265 0.10 -4.42 -7.33
CA TRP A 265 -1.12 -4.96 -7.95
C TRP A 265 -2.39 -4.26 -7.47
N SER A 266 -2.46 -3.91 -6.18
CA SER A 266 -3.59 -3.13 -5.65
C SER A 266 -3.73 -1.78 -6.36
N ALA A 267 -2.63 -1.06 -6.55
CA ALA A 267 -2.60 0.22 -7.26
C ALA A 267 -2.88 0.06 -8.77
N TRP A 268 -2.36 -1.01 -9.38
CA TRP A 268 -2.62 -1.33 -10.79
C TRP A 268 -4.10 -1.63 -11.05
N VAL A 269 -4.71 -2.48 -10.23
CA VAL A 269 -6.13 -2.81 -10.33
C VAL A 269 -6.99 -1.56 -10.12
N LYS A 270 -6.59 -0.68 -9.19
CA LYS A 270 -7.25 0.62 -9.00
C LYS A 270 -7.15 1.48 -10.27
N TYR A 271 -5.97 1.58 -10.87
CA TYR A 271 -5.78 2.30 -12.14
C TYR A 271 -6.68 1.74 -13.26
N GLN A 272 -6.70 0.43 -13.45
CA GLN A 272 -7.56 -0.21 -14.46
C GLN A 272 -9.05 0.11 -14.28
N SER A 273 -9.51 0.22 -13.03
CA SER A 273 -10.91 0.61 -12.74
C SER A 273 -11.23 2.05 -13.14
N VAL A 274 -10.28 2.97 -12.90
CA VAL A 274 -10.39 4.39 -13.29
C VAL A 274 -10.40 4.53 -14.80
N GLU A 275 -9.48 3.86 -15.51
CA GLU A 275 -9.41 3.91 -16.98
C GLU A 275 -10.66 3.32 -17.65
N SER A 276 -11.23 2.27 -17.06
CA SER A 276 -12.45 1.64 -17.58
C SER A 276 -13.73 2.46 -17.29
N GLY A 277 -13.64 3.55 -16.52
CA GLY A 277 -14.79 4.32 -16.05
C GLY A 277 -15.70 3.55 -15.08
N ILE A 278 -15.18 2.49 -14.46
CA ILE A 278 -15.92 1.68 -13.49
C ILE A 278 -15.71 2.31 -12.11
N ASP A 279 -16.56 3.27 -11.78
CA ASP A 279 -16.48 3.99 -10.49
C ASP A 279 -16.96 3.16 -9.31
N ASP A 280 -17.72 2.08 -9.53
CA ASP A 280 -18.25 1.24 -8.45
C ASP A 280 -17.15 0.28 -7.93
N PRO A 281 -16.68 0.44 -6.66
CA PRO A 281 -15.68 -0.44 -6.07
C PRO A 281 -16.14 -1.90 -5.93
N LEU A 282 -17.45 -2.14 -6.09
CA LEU A 282 -18.06 -3.47 -6.04
C LEU A 282 -18.12 -4.14 -7.42
N CYS A 283 -17.78 -3.40 -8.49
CA CYS A 283 -17.76 -3.90 -9.86
C CYS A 283 -16.36 -3.95 -10.46
N ASN A 284 -15.32 -3.58 -9.69
CA ASN A 284 -13.95 -3.59 -10.16
C ASN A 284 -13.18 -4.85 -9.71
N ASP A 285 -12.02 -5.08 -10.33
CA ASP A 285 -11.17 -6.25 -10.03
C ASP A 285 -10.52 -6.18 -8.63
N LEU A 286 -10.68 -5.10 -7.85
CA LEU A 286 -10.07 -4.96 -6.52
C LEU A 286 -10.66 -5.97 -5.53
N ALA A 287 -11.98 -6.12 -5.54
CA ALA A 287 -12.64 -7.18 -4.79
C ALA A 287 -12.13 -8.55 -5.24
N GLY A 288 -11.86 -8.72 -6.53
CA GLY A 288 -11.28 -9.94 -7.07
C GLY A 288 -9.88 -10.22 -6.52
N LEU A 289 -8.99 -9.24 -6.56
CA LEU A 289 -7.63 -9.35 -6.03
C LEU A 289 -7.62 -9.71 -4.54
N LEU A 290 -8.45 -9.03 -3.74
CA LEU A 290 -8.58 -9.30 -2.30
C LEU A 290 -9.17 -10.69 -2.03
N ALA A 291 -10.12 -11.14 -2.84
CA ALA A 291 -10.68 -12.49 -2.74
C ALA A 291 -9.62 -13.56 -3.00
N ILE A 292 -8.77 -13.39 -4.02
CA ILE A 292 -7.65 -14.30 -4.32
C ILE A 292 -6.70 -14.36 -3.13
N ARG A 293 -6.26 -13.19 -2.66
CA ARG A 293 -5.27 -13.10 -1.59
C ARG A 293 -5.78 -13.73 -0.28
N LEU A 294 -7.03 -13.45 0.10
CA LEU A 294 -7.68 -14.05 1.27
C LEU A 294 -7.93 -15.55 1.11
N ALA A 295 -8.23 -16.02 -0.10
CA ALA A 295 -8.43 -17.45 -0.36
C ALA A 295 -7.15 -18.25 -0.08
N TYR A 296 -5.98 -17.71 -0.44
CA TYR A 296 -4.70 -18.35 -0.09
C TYR A 296 -4.46 -18.38 1.43
N ASP A 297 -4.70 -17.28 2.14
CA ASP A 297 -4.60 -17.26 3.62
C ASP A 297 -5.57 -18.27 4.27
N ALA A 298 -6.81 -18.33 3.81
CA ALA A 298 -7.81 -19.27 4.33
C ALA A 298 -7.48 -20.73 4.00
N ALA A 299 -6.90 -21.01 2.83
CA ALA A 299 -6.38 -22.33 2.49
C ALA A 299 -5.19 -22.70 3.39
N LEU A 300 -4.27 -21.76 3.61
CA LEU A 300 -3.07 -21.93 4.41
C LEU A 300 -3.39 -22.19 5.88
N SER A 301 -4.31 -21.41 6.47
CA SER A 301 -4.84 -21.63 7.81
C SER A 301 -5.35 -23.06 8.00
N LYS A 302 -6.12 -23.58 7.04
CA LYS A 302 -6.66 -24.94 7.09
C LYS A 302 -5.58 -26.01 6.96
N ALA A 303 -4.65 -25.82 6.03
CA ALA A 303 -3.58 -26.80 5.78
C ALA A 303 -2.60 -26.90 6.95
N GLN A 304 -2.27 -25.77 7.59
CA GLN A 304 -1.35 -25.70 8.71
C GLN A 304 -2.03 -25.82 10.09
N ALA A 305 -3.37 -25.97 10.11
CA ALA A 305 -4.18 -25.94 11.33
C ALA A 305 -3.84 -24.74 12.25
N PHE A 306 -3.59 -23.58 11.62
CA PHE A 306 -3.19 -22.36 12.31
C PHE A 306 -4.38 -21.40 12.46
N GLU A 307 -4.64 -21.01 13.70
CA GLU A 307 -5.69 -20.07 14.07
C GLU A 307 -5.09 -18.80 14.68
N VAL A 308 -5.70 -17.67 14.38
CA VAL A 308 -5.28 -16.36 14.89
C VAL A 308 -6.19 -15.95 16.06
N ASP A 309 -5.61 -15.53 17.17
CA ASP A 309 -6.37 -14.94 18.29
C ASP A 309 -6.75 -13.48 17.99
N TRP A 310 -7.83 -13.31 17.22
CA TRP A 310 -8.43 -12.00 16.95
C TRP A 310 -9.00 -11.31 18.20
N GLY A 311 -9.12 -12.02 19.33
CA GLY A 311 -9.60 -11.46 20.59
C GLY A 311 -8.63 -10.44 21.18
N SER A 312 -7.32 -10.61 20.97
CA SER A 312 -6.29 -9.65 21.38
C SER A 312 -6.44 -8.29 20.68
N TYR A 313 -6.77 -8.32 19.38
CA TYR A 313 -6.98 -7.15 18.53
C TYR A 313 -8.21 -6.32 18.91
N THR A 314 -9.27 -6.96 19.37
CA THR A 314 -10.52 -6.28 19.74
C THR A 314 -10.53 -5.74 21.17
N LYS A 315 -9.68 -6.30 22.05
CA LYS A 315 -9.51 -5.85 23.44
C LYS A 315 -8.62 -4.61 23.56
N ASN A 316 -7.64 -4.44 22.65
CA ASN A 316 -6.67 -3.35 22.68
C ASN A 316 -7.16 -2.04 22.02
N GLN A 317 -8.37 -1.58 22.41
CA GLN A 317 -9.08 -0.38 21.93
C GLN A 317 -9.82 -0.53 20.59
N PRO A 318 -10.92 0.23 20.38
CA PRO A 318 -11.66 0.20 19.12
C PRO A 318 -10.76 0.63 17.96
N VAL A 319 -10.99 0.02 16.79
CA VAL A 319 -10.45 0.38 15.46
C VAL A 319 -10.76 1.84 15.04
N SER A 320 -11.29 2.65 15.95
CA SER A 320 -11.36 4.10 15.83
C SER A 320 -10.00 4.70 16.16
N PHE A 321 -9.20 4.89 15.12
CA PHE A 321 -8.05 5.79 14.94
C PHE A 321 -7.71 6.72 16.12
N LYS A 322 -7.28 6.18 17.25
CA LYS A 322 -6.53 6.93 18.25
C LYS A 322 -5.07 6.58 18.11
N VAL A 323 -4.27 7.64 18.05
CA VAL A 323 -2.80 7.64 18.05
C VAL A 323 -2.31 6.63 19.07
N SER A 324 -1.49 5.67 18.63
CA SER A 324 -0.79 4.78 19.56
C SER A 324 0.15 5.65 20.39
N GLN A 325 -0.05 5.70 21.71
CA GLN A 325 0.81 6.42 22.64
C GLN A 325 2.06 5.60 22.99
N ASP A 326 2.63 4.86 22.04
CA ASP A 326 3.85 4.10 22.30
C ASP A 326 5.07 5.01 22.22
N ALA A 327 5.60 5.30 23.41
CA ALA A 327 6.73 6.16 23.71
C ALA A 327 8.10 5.68 23.16
N GLN A 328 8.16 4.64 22.31
CA GLN A 328 9.42 4.05 21.87
C GLN A 328 9.88 4.47 20.47
N ASP A 329 9.00 4.97 19.61
CA ASP A 329 9.33 5.21 18.20
C ASP A 329 9.93 6.60 17.93
N ASN A 330 10.11 7.44 18.96
CA ASN A 330 10.65 8.79 18.82
C ASN A 330 9.91 9.58 17.71
N GLU A 331 8.60 9.36 17.51
CA GLU A 331 7.84 9.89 16.37
C GLU A 331 7.94 11.41 16.30
N LEU A 332 7.64 12.09 17.40
CA LEU A 332 7.70 13.55 17.46
C LEU A 332 9.12 14.07 17.23
N LEU A 333 10.14 13.40 17.79
CA LEU A 333 11.54 13.75 17.55
C LEU A 333 11.90 13.63 16.06
N ARG A 334 11.58 12.49 15.42
CA ARG A 334 11.85 12.25 13.99
C ARG A 334 11.08 13.23 13.10
N TYR A 335 9.88 13.63 13.51
CA TYR A 335 9.10 14.65 12.81
C TYR A 335 9.68 16.06 12.98
N THR A 336 10.16 16.42 14.18
CA THR A 336 10.91 17.67 14.40
C THR A 336 12.14 17.74 13.51
N LEU A 337 12.87 16.62 13.38
CA LEU A 337 14.06 16.54 12.53
C LEU A 337 13.70 16.62 11.04
N LEU A 338 12.61 16.01 10.60
CA LEU A 338 12.06 16.21 9.25
C LEU A 338 11.81 17.70 8.99
N ARG A 339 11.11 18.38 9.91
CA ARG A 339 10.83 19.82 9.79
C ARG A 339 12.11 20.66 9.77
N ALA A 340 13.11 20.32 10.58
CA ALA A 340 14.40 21.02 10.56
C ALA A 340 15.11 20.87 9.20
N SER A 341 15.10 19.67 8.61
CA SER A 341 15.65 19.42 7.26
C SER A 341 14.89 20.19 6.18
N GLU A 342 13.55 20.23 6.24
CA GLU A 342 12.72 20.99 5.31
C GLU A 342 12.91 22.51 5.44
N ILE A 343 13.08 23.03 6.65
CA ILE A 343 13.43 24.43 6.92
C ILE A 343 14.78 24.75 6.29
N ALA A 344 15.80 23.90 6.50
CA ALA A 344 17.12 24.11 5.91
C ALA A 344 17.09 24.06 4.37
N PHE A 345 16.28 23.17 3.78
CA PHE A 345 16.07 23.13 2.34
C PHE A 345 15.41 24.42 1.83
N ARG A 346 14.36 24.89 2.50
CA ARG A 346 13.69 26.17 2.18
C ARG A 346 14.68 27.33 2.23
N ASP A 347 15.46 27.44 3.30
CA ASP A 347 16.37 28.56 3.52
C ASP A 347 17.46 28.60 2.43
N ARG A 348 18.03 27.44 2.06
CA ARG A 348 18.97 27.32 0.93
C ARG A 348 18.33 27.72 -0.40
N LEU A 349 17.10 27.30 -0.66
CA LEU A 349 16.38 27.64 -1.90
C LEU A 349 16.14 29.15 -1.98
N LEU A 350 15.67 29.77 -0.89
CA LEU A 350 15.42 31.21 -0.82
C LEU A 350 16.71 32.02 -0.98
N GLN A 351 17.81 31.57 -0.38
CA GLN A 351 19.12 32.18 -0.56
C GLN A 351 19.55 32.12 -2.03
N GLY A 352 19.42 30.97 -2.69
CA GLY A 352 19.76 30.82 -4.11
C GLY A 352 18.92 31.70 -5.04
N ILE A 353 17.64 31.93 -4.72
CA ILE A 353 16.78 32.86 -5.48
C ILE A 353 17.21 34.31 -5.27
N THR A 354 17.63 34.67 -4.06
CA THR A 354 18.04 36.04 -3.71
C THR A 354 19.44 36.39 -4.25
N GLU A 355 20.31 35.39 -4.36
CA GLU A 355 21.68 35.52 -4.90
C GLU A 355 21.74 35.45 -6.42
N ALA A 356 20.65 35.06 -7.11
CA ALA A 356 20.58 35.10 -8.56
C ALA A 356 20.74 36.55 -9.04
N PRO A 357 21.81 36.89 -9.77
CA PRO A 357 22.01 38.26 -10.22
C PRO A 357 20.90 38.66 -11.20
N ASP A 358 20.48 39.93 -11.14
CA ASP A 358 19.72 40.67 -12.17
C ASP A 358 20.50 40.75 -13.50
N SER A 359 21.03 39.63 -14.01
CA SER A 359 21.61 39.55 -15.34
C SER A 359 20.53 39.16 -16.36
N LEU A 360 19.46 39.96 -16.41
CA LEU A 360 18.74 40.21 -17.64
C LEU A 360 19.18 41.59 -18.14
N THR A 361 20.41 41.65 -18.66
CA THR A 361 20.72 42.69 -19.64
C THR A 361 19.69 42.58 -20.75
N PRO A 362 18.96 43.65 -21.11
CA PRO A 362 18.06 43.59 -22.25
C PRO A 362 18.94 43.37 -23.48
N ASP A 363 18.84 42.18 -24.07
CA ASP A 363 19.46 41.90 -25.36
C ASP A 363 18.92 42.95 -26.34
N SER A 364 19.82 43.87 -26.70
CA SER A 364 19.61 44.79 -27.81
C SER A 364 19.21 43.99 -29.03
N GLU A 365 18.05 44.34 -29.60
CA GLU A 365 17.53 43.82 -30.85
C GLU A 365 18.64 43.72 -31.91
N SER A 366 19.12 42.49 -32.15
CA SER A 366 19.85 42.18 -33.37
C SER A 366 18.90 41.38 -34.26
N SER A 367 18.53 42.00 -35.36
CA SER A 367 17.71 41.42 -36.41
C SER A 367 18.37 40.16 -36.96
N CYS A 368 17.72 39.01 -36.80
CA CYS A 368 18.04 37.83 -37.58
C CYS A 368 16.80 37.35 -38.33
N HIS A 369 16.95 37.37 -39.64
CA HIS A 369 15.96 37.03 -40.64
C HIS A 369 15.34 35.65 -40.43
N SER A 370 14.01 35.62 -40.61
CA SER A 370 13.20 34.43 -40.86
C SER A 370 13.79 33.61 -42.03
N SER A 371 14.16 32.36 -41.75
CA SER A 371 14.19 31.31 -42.77
C SER A 371 13.36 30.13 -42.26
N ALA A 372 12.18 29.98 -42.85
CA ALA A 372 11.28 28.87 -42.60
C ALA A 372 11.84 27.59 -43.24
N VAL A 373 11.96 26.52 -42.46
CA VAL A 373 12.15 25.15 -42.97
C VAL A 373 10.87 24.37 -42.69
N PRO A 374 10.15 23.87 -43.72
CA PRO A 374 8.92 23.14 -43.53
C PRO A 374 9.20 21.68 -43.12
N SER A 375 8.64 21.26 -41.99
CA SER A 375 8.65 19.88 -41.53
C SER A 375 7.62 19.04 -42.31
N GLN A 376 8.10 18.17 -43.19
CA GLN A 376 7.28 17.13 -43.81
C GLN A 376 6.98 16.03 -42.78
N ARG A 377 5.69 15.86 -42.46
CA ARG A 377 5.14 14.62 -41.89
C ARG A 377 5.38 13.47 -42.87
N LYS A 378 6.00 12.39 -42.42
CA LYS A 378 5.85 11.06 -43.04
C LYS A 378 5.13 10.15 -42.07
N LEU A 379 3.90 9.81 -42.46
CA LEU A 379 3.20 8.60 -42.09
C LEU A 379 3.93 7.40 -42.70
N ALA A 380 4.18 6.38 -41.89
CA ALA A 380 4.18 4.97 -42.27
C ALA A 380 3.86 4.16 -41.02
#